data_AF-A0A2N2J6P9-F1
#
_entry.id   AF-A0A2N2J6P9-F1
#
_cell.length_a   1.000
_cell.length_b   1.000
_cell.length_c   1.000
_cell.angle_alpha   90.00
_cell.angle_beta   90.00
_cell.angle_gamma   90.00
#
_symmetry.space_group_name_H-M   'P 1'
#
loop_
_entity.id
_entity.type
_entity.pdbx_description
1 polymer ?
#
loop_
_entity_poly.entity_id
_entity_poly.type
_entity_poly.pdbx_seq_one_letter_code
_entity_poly.pdbx_strand_id
1 'polypeptide(L)'
;MNISKWLDKKEAEGIDVSQIVLPDELANDTAPDETIFFKEIRPCGFLCTGSHPFSTVERFGHWYYSRGRDKEKGPHTTKPQWWIFTKDKELAMKTAAAHIEKD
;
A
#
# COMPACT_ATOMS: atom_id res chain seq x y z
N MET A 1 16.00 -6.74 -10.57
CA MET A 1 16.21 -6.44 -9.13
C MET A 1 14.83 -6.45 -8.49
N ASN A 2 14.63 -6.97 -7.28
CA ASN A 2 13.31 -6.95 -6.64
C ASN A 2 13.15 -5.70 -5.75
N ILE A 3 11.91 -5.37 -5.36
CA ILE A 3 11.59 -4.21 -4.52
C ILE A 3 12.43 -4.19 -3.23
N SER A 4 12.52 -5.34 -2.54
CA SER A 4 13.27 -5.46 -1.27
C SER A 4 14.73 -5.04 -1.39
N LYS A 5 15.48 -5.59 -2.37
CA LYS A 5 16.89 -5.24 -2.60
C LYS A 5 17.07 -3.79 -3.04
N TRP A 6 16.10 -3.24 -3.79
CA TRP A 6 16.15 -1.85 -4.21
C TRP A 6 15.94 -0.90 -3.02
N LEU A 7 14.99 -1.21 -2.13
CA LEU A 7 14.75 -0.45 -0.90
C LEU A 7 15.97 -0.49 0.03
N ASP A 8 16.59 -1.67 0.21
CA ASP A 8 17.81 -1.80 1.02
C ASP A 8 18.94 -0.93 0.49
N LYS A 9 19.12 -0.89 -0.83
CA LYS A 9 20.12 -0.01 -1.46
C LYS A 9 19.83 1.46 -1.18
N LYS A 10 18.56 1.89 -1.29
CA LYS A 10 18.16 3.27 -1.05
C LYS A 10 18.33 3.69 0.41
N GLU A 11 17.93 2.83 1.33
CA GLU A 11 18.13 3.04 2.76
C GLU A 11 19.63 3.12 3.11
N ALA A 12 20.48 2.26 2.52
CA ALA A 12 21.93 2.30 2.71
C ALA A 12 22.59 3.56 2.13
N GLU A 13 21.98 4.20 1.12
CA GLU A 13 22.36 5.51 0.59
C GLU A 13 21.93 6.66 1.53
N GLY A 14 21.27 6.37 2.65
CA GLY A 14 20.74 7.36 3.60
C GLY A 14 19.42 7.99 3.16
N ILE A 15 18.75 7.42 2.17
CA ILE A 15 17.46 7.91 1.66
C ILE A 15 16.34 7.34 2.53
N ASP A 16 15.44 8.21 3.00
CA ASP A 16 14.21 7.77 3.65
C ASP A 16 13.31 7.08 2.62
N VAL A 17 13.12 5.77 2.78
CA VAL A 17 12.30 4.95 1.89
C VAL A 17 10.83 4.89 2.32
N SER A 18 10.47 5.48 3.47
CA SER A 18 9.13 5.34 4.04
C SER A 18 8.01 5.78 3.09
N GLN A 19 8.24 6.85 2.32
CA GLN A 19 7.28 7.41 1.35
C GLN A 19 7.82 7.39 -0.08
N ILE A 20 8.85 6.59 -0.36
CA ILE A 20 9.49 6.61 -1.68
C ILE A 20 8.53 6.10 -2.76
N VAL A 21 8.61 6.72 -3.94
CA VAL A 21 7.89 6.26 -5.13
C VAL A 21 8.71 5.16 -5.80
N LEU A 22 8.10 4.00 -5.99
CA LEU A 22 8.72 2.91 -6.74
C LEU A 22 8.82 3.27 -8.23
N PRO A 23 9.93 2.94 -8.91
CA PRO A 23 9.99 2.93 -10.36
C PRO A 23 8.91 2.02 -10.96
N ASP A 24 8.26 2.45 -12.04
CA ASP A 24 7.14 1.71 -12.67
C ASP A 24 7.50 0.26 -13.03
N GLU A 25 8.73 0.03 -13.51
CA GLU A 25 9.23 -1.31 -13.81
C GLU A 25 9.23 -2.22 -12.58
N LEU A 26 9.62 -1.71 -11.41
CA LEU A 26 9.64 -2.49 -10.18
C LEU A 26 8.23 -2.72 -9.62
N ALA A 27 7.37 -1.70 -9.68
CA ALA A 27 6.01 -1.75 -9.18
C ALA A 27 5.12 -2.74 -9.96
N ASN A 28 5.35 -2.88 -11.27
CA ASN A 28 4.53 -3.74 -12.12
C ASN A 28 5.07 -5.17 -12.27
N ASP A 29 6.39 -5.38 -12.17
CA ASP A 29 7.00 -6.69 -12.44
C ASP A 29 7.29 -7.52 -11.17
N THR A 30 7.04 -6.98 -9.97
CA THR A 30 7.31 -7.68 -8.70
C THR A 30 6.01 -8.04 -7.99
N ALA A 31 5.68 -9.33 -7.96
CA ALA A 31 4.64 -9.83 -7.08
C ALA A 31 5.11 -9.78 -5.61
N PRO A 32 4.21 -9.47 -4.65
CA PRO A 32 4.55 -9.59 -3.24
C PRO A 32 4.77 -11.05 -2.86
N ASP A 33 5.62 -11.27 -1.86
CA ASP A 33 5.79 -12.59 -1.25
C ASP A 33 4.50 -13.04 -0.56
N GLU A 34 3.75 -12.08 -0.02
CA GLU A 34 2.54 -12.32 0.77
C GLU A 34 1.66 -11.06 0.83
N THR A 35 0.35 -11.22 0.64
CA THR A 35 -0.65 -10.20 0.99
C THR A 35 -1.19 -10.50 2.38
N ILE A 36 -0.80 -9.71 3.36
CA ILE A 36 -1.10 -9.92 4.78
C ILE A 36 -2.47 -9.34 5.15
N PHE A 37 -2.82 -8.22 4.53
CA PHE A 37 -4.08 -7.53 4.77
C PHE A 37 -4.62 -6.98 3.45
N PHE A 38 -5.92 -7.11 3.24
CA PHE A 38 -6.61 -6.45 2.15
C PHE A 38 -8.06 -6.16 2.56
N LYS A 39 -8.49 -4.91 2.38
CA LYS A 39 -9.87 -4.48 2.59
C LYS A 39 -10.21 -3.42 1.56
N GLU A 40 -11.35 -3.58 0.89
CA GLU A 40 -11.88 -2.65 -0.09
C GLU A 40 -13.35 -2.34 0.23
N ILE A 41 -13.74 -1.07 0.16
CA ILE A 41 -15.13 -0.65 0.31
C ILE A 41 -15.73 -0.54 -1.09
N ARG A 42 -16.29 -1.64 -1.59
CA ARG A 42 -16.92 -1.72 -2.92
C ARG A 42 -18.36 -2.24 -2.84
N PRO A 43 -19.32 -1.43 -2.36
CA PRO A 43 -20.74 -1.81 -2.36
C PRO A 43 -21.38 -1.69 -3.75
N CYS A 44 -20.67 -1.11 -4.73
CA CYS A 44 -21.13 -1.01 -6.12
C CYS A 44 -20.99 -2.34 -6.86
N GLY A 45 -21.73 -2.49 -7.97
CA GLY A 45 -21.62 -3.67 -8.83
C GLY A 45 -20.29 -3.77 -9.57
N PHE A 46 -20.02 -4.95 -10.12
CA PHE A 46 -18.77 -5.28 -10.83
C PHE A 46 -18.45 -4.32 -11.99
N LEU A 47 -19.46 -3.75 -12.65
CA LEU A 47 -19.31 -2.80 -13.77
C LEU A 47 -18.97 -1.36 -13.34
N CYS A 48 -18.91 -1.08 -12.03
CA CYS A 48 -18.56 0.26 -11.56
C CYS A 48 -17.10 0.58 -11.88
N THR A 49 -16.87 1.69 -12.60
CA THR A 49 -15.56 2.23 -12.97
C THR A 49 -15.03 3.26 -11.98
N GLY A 50 -15.72 3.46 -10.86
CA GLY A 50 -15.31 4.39 -9.81
C GLY A 50 -14.07 3.92 -9.05
N SER A 51 -13.30 4.88 -8.53
CA SER A 51 -12.23 4.61 -7.57
C SER A 51 -12.82 4.32 -6.20
N HIS A 52 -12.52 3.15 -5.65
CA HIS A 52 -13.02 2.74 -4.34
C HIS A 52 -11.94 2.91 -3.26
N PRO A 53 -12.35 3.25 -2.02
CA PRO A 53 -11.46 3.19 -0.87
C PRO A 53 -10.96 1.77 -0.67
N PHE A 54 -9.67 1.64 -0.42
CA PHE A 54 -9.04 0.36 -0.13
C PHE A 54 -7.85 0.54 0.80
N SER A 55 -7.40 -0.54 1.40
CA SER A 55 -6.20 -0.59 2.20
C SER A 55 -5.61 -2.00 2.13
N THR A 56 -4.30 -2.09 1.96
CA THR A 56 -3.58 -3.36 1.85
C THR A 56 -2.23 -3.31 2.53
N VAL A 57 -1.76 -4.47 3.00
CA VAL A 57 -0.39 -4.69 3.47
C VAL A 57 0.19 -5.86 2.70
N GLU A 58 1.25 -5.59 1.94
CA GLU A 58 1.97 -6.53 1.11
C GLU A 58 3.41 -6.66 1.61
N ARG A 59 3.98 -7.87 1.56
CA ARG A 59 5.35 -8.14 2.03
C ARG A 59 6.30 -8.38 0.86
N PHE A 60 7.45 -7.72 0.89
CA PHE A 60 8.56 -7.87 -0.05
C PHE A 60 9.86 -8.11 0.74
N GLY A 61 10.24 -9.37 0.94
CA GLY A 61 11.30 -9.73 1.87
C GLY A 61 10.95 -9.31 3.30
N HIS A 62 11.79 -8.48 3.91
CA HIS A 62 11.56 -7.85 5.22
C HIS A 62 10.86 -6.49 5.17
N TRP A 63 10.46 -6.02 3.99
CA TRP A 63 9.72 -4.77 3.84
C TRP A 63 8.22 -5.04 3.77
N TYR A 64 7.46 -4.23 4.48
CA TYR A 64 6.01 -4.17 4.45
C TYR A 64 5.58 -2.91 3.73
N TYR A 65 4.83 -3.09 2.65
CA TYR A 65 4.23 -2.01 1.88
C TYR A 65 2.76 -1.90 2.27
N SER A 66 2.44 -0.86 3.03
CA SER A 66 1.06 -0.54 3.41
C SER A 66 0.57 0.58 2.52
N ARG A 67 -0.54 0.40 1.81
CA ARG A 67 -1.05 1.41 0.86
C ARG A 67 -2.57 1.38 0.75
N GLY A 68 -3.15 2.48 0.31
CA GLY A 68 -4.59 2.56 0.14
C GLY A 68 -5.10 3.91 -0.33
N ARG A 69 -6.42 4.03 -0.38
CA ARG A 69 -7.15 5.29 -0.57
C ARG A 69 -8.20 5.41 0.52
N ASP A 70 -8.23 6.57 1.15
CA ASP A 70 -9.14 6.83 2.26
C ASP A 70 -10.59 6.96 1.79
N LYS A 71 -11.50 6.60 2.69
CA LYS A 71 -12.94 6.76 2.53
C LYS A 71 -13.36 8.24 2.41
N GLU A 72 -14.38 8.49 1.60
CA GLU A 72 -15.12 9.76 1.50
C GLU A 72 -16.61 9.52 1.80
N LYS A 73 -17.46 10.56 1.63
CA LYS A 73 -18.91 10.38 1.70
C LYS A 73 -19.38 9.55 0.51
N GLY A 74 -19.67 8.27 0.74
CA GLY A 74 -20.17 7.34 -0.27
C GLY A 74 -19.18 6.23 -0.60
N PRO A 75 -19.46 5.44 -1.66
CA PRO A 75 -18.69 4.25 -2.00
C PRO A 75 -17.41 4.55 -2.77
N HIS A 76 -17.27 5.74 -3.34
CA HIS A 76 -16.13 6.14 -4.15
C HIS A 76 -15.30 7.18 -3.40
N THR A 77 -14.03 7.31 -3.79
CA THR A 77 -13.12 8.31 -3.25
C THR A 77 -12.28 8.94 -4.37
N THR A 78 -12.10 10.24 -4.26
CA THR A 78 -11.18 11.05 -5.07
C THR A 78 -9.87 11.33 -4.35
N LYS A 79 -9.73 10.88 -3.10
CA LYS A 79 -8.51 11.09 -2.32
C LYS A 79 -7.30 10.40 -2.97
N PRO A 80 -6.11 11.02 -2.88
CA PRO A 80 -4.89 10.41 -3.41
C PRO A 80 -4.60 9.09 -2.70
N GLN A 81 -3.83 8.23 -3.38
CA GLN A 81 -3.29 7.04 -2.74
C GLN A 81 -2.26 7.46 -1.70
N TRP A 82 -2.34 6.87 -0.51
CA TRP A 82 -1.32 6.94 0.51
C TRP A 82 -0.54 5.62 0.52
N TRP A 83 0.68 5.66 1.03
CA TRP A 83 1.45 4.45 1.29
C TRP A 83 2.46 4.66 2.40
N ILE A 84 3.07 3.58 2.88
CA ILE A 84 4.28 3.59 3.71
C ILE A 84 5.05 2.28 3.49
N PHE A 85 6.37 2.38 3.36
CA PHE A 85 7.28 1.24 3.54
C PHE A 85 7.83 1.23 4.96
N THR A 86 7.83 0.06 5.59
CA THR A 86 8.42 -0.14 6.92
C THR A 86 8.92 -1.57 7.08
N LYS A 87 9.90 -1.79 7.96
CA LYS A 87 10.30 -3.13 8.40
C LYS A 87 9.46 -3.65 9.57
N ASP A 88 8.64 -2.78 10.16
CA ASP A 88 7.75 -3.11 11.27
C ASP A 88 6.38 -3.56 10.75
N LYS A 89 6.12 -4.86 10.88
CA LYS A 89 4.83 -5.48 10.50
C LYS A 89 3.66 -4.87 11.24
N GLU A 90 3.79 -4.62 12.54
CA GLU A 90 2.69 -4.09 13.34
C GLU A 90 2.35 -2.66 12.92
N LEU A 91 3.37 -1.84 12.66
CA LEU A 91 3.15 -0.49 12.15
C LEU A 91 2.41 -0.53 10.81
N ALA A 92 2.83 -1.40 9.88
CA ALA A 92 2.16 -1.53 8.58
C ALA A 92 0.68 -1.91 8.72
N MET A 93 0.37 -2.86 9.62
CA MET A 93 -0.99 -3.33 9.90
C MET A 93 -1.84 -2.26 10.60
N LYS A 94 -1.30 -1.58 11.61
CA LYS A 94 -1.99 -0.50 12.33
C LYS A 94 -2.32 0.66 11.39
N THR A 95 -1.37 1.05 10.54
CA THR A 95 -1.60 2.07 9.50
C THR A 95 -2.71 1.63 8.56
N ALA A 96 -2.63 0.41 8.01
CA ALA A 96 -3.63 -0.08 7.07
C ALA A 96 -5.05 -0.09 7.66
N ALA A 97 -5.22 -0.59 8.88
CA ALA A 97 -6.49 -0.58 9.58
C ALA A 97 -7.01 0.85 9.82
N ALA A 98 -6.15 1.75 10.32
CA ALA A 98 -6.52 3.12 10.63
C ALA A 98 -7.00 3.95 9.42
N HIS A 99 -6.61 3.59 8.20
CA HIS A 99 -7.01 4.29 6.99
C HIS A 99 -8.34 3.79 6.37
N ILE A 100 -8.78 2.57 6.71
CA ILE A 100 -9.99 1.97 6.10
C ILE A 100 -11.12 1.73 7.10
N GLU A 101 -10.83 1.64 8.39
CA GLU A 101 -11.82 1.32 9.44
C GLU A 101 -12.41 2.55 10.14
N LYS A 102 -11.98 3.76 9.76
CA LYS A 102 -12.57 4.99 10.29
C LYS A 102 -13.98 5.18 9.73
N ASP A 103 -14.93 5.34 10.65
CA ASP A 103 -16.34 5.63 10.36
C ASP A 103 -16.56 7.05 9.82
#